data_AF-A0A194AIG8-F1
#
_entry.id   AF-A0A194AIG8-F1
#
_cell.length_a   1.000
_cell.length_b   1.000
_cell.length_c   1.000
_cell.angle_alpha   90.00
_cell.angle_beta   90.00
_cell.angle_gamma   90.00
#
_symmetry.space_group_name_H-M   'P 1'
#
loop_
_entity.id
_entity.type
_entity.pdbx_description
1 polymer ?
#
loop_
_entity_poly.entity_id
_entity_poly.type
_entity_poly.pdbx_seq_one_letter_code
_entity_poly.pdbx_strand_id
1 'polypeptide(L)'
;MHISEGVLSAPVLLAGGCLTLAGLTIALKKMDYDSLPLVAVMAAAFFVASLIHVPLGPSNVHLILNGALGLVLGWGAVLAIFIALLLQAVLFQFGGLVVLGVNTVIMAVPALMVWMLCGRGIHSTGRVAVICAFLAGALSIGLTALLAAGALWLSGSDLLATAGLLVAAHVPIMLLEGGMTAALVGFLKKIKPEMLA
;
A
#
# COMPACT_ATOMS: atom_id res chain seq x y z
N MET A 1 3.51 -7.48 -0.22
CA MET A 1 4.91 -7.97 -0.25
C MET A 1 5.61 -7.39 0.95
N HIS A 2 6.05 -8.25 1.85
CA HIS A 2 6.70 -7.86 3.09
C HIS A 2 8.10 -8.44 3.03
N ILE A 3 9.10 -7.60 3.29
CA ILE A 3 10.47 -8.06 3.38
C ILE A 3 10.66 -8.67 4.77
N SER A 4 11.20 -9.88 4.81
CA SER A 4 11.48 -10.61 6.04
C SER A 4 12.67 -10.03 6.80
N GLU A 5 12.71 -10.31 8.10
CA GLU A 5 13.82 -9.93 8.97
C GLU A 5 15.16 -10.50 8.48
N GLY A 6 16.24 -9.74 8.68
CA GLY A 6 17.60 -10.17 8.32
C GLY A 6 17.97 -10.14 6.83
N VAL A 7 17.07 -9.71 5.95
CA VAL A 7 17.33 -9.63 4.50
C VAL A 7 17.98 -8.32 4.07
N LEU A 8 17.66 -7.21 4.75
CA LEU A 8 18.08 -5.87 4.35
C LEU A 8 19.38 -5.42 5.02
N SER A 9 20.15 -4.61 4.30
CA SER A 9 21.38 -4.01 4.84
C SER A 9 21.07 -2.90 5.84
N ALA A 10 21.97 -2.67 6.80
CA ALA A 10 21.80 -1.62 7.82
C ALA A 10 21.54 -0.21 7.24
N PRO A 11 22.21 0.23 6.16
CA PRO A 11 21.90 1.52 5.53
C PRO A 11 20.46 1.63 5.01
N VAL A 12 19.93 0.56 4.39
CA VAL A 12 18.55 0.53 3.87
C VAL A 12 17.55 0.57 5.03
N LEU A 13 17.81 -0.17 6.11
CA LEU A 13 16.99 -0.17 7.32
C LEU A 13 16.92 1.23 7.95
N LEU A 14 18.07 1.89 8.13
CA LEU A 14 18.14 3.24 8.68
C LEU A 14 17.42 4.26 7.79
N ALA A 15 17.65 4.20 6.47
CA ALA A 15 16.96 5.08 5.53
C ALA A 15 15.44 4.88 5.56
N GLY A 16 14.99 3.62 5.54
CA GLY A 16 13.57 3.28 5.65
C GLY A 16 12.96 3.79 6.95
N GLY A 17 13.61 3.54 8.09
CA GLY A 17 13.15 4.04 9.39
C GLY A 17 13.03 5.56 9.44
N CYS A 18 14.04 6.29 8.97
CA CYS A 18 14.00 7.75 8.90
C CYS A 18 12.86 8.26 7.99
N LEU A 19 12.68 7.65 6.82
CA LEU A 19 11.61 8.00 5.90
C LEU A 19 10.22 7.71 6.49
N THR A 20 10.05 6.59 7.18
CA THR A 20 8.81 6.27 7.89
C THR A 20 8.51 7.27 8.99
N LEU A 21 9.50 7.64 9.81
CA LEU A 21 9.33 8.64 10.86
C LEU A 21 8.92 10.00 10.28
N ALA A 22 9.57 10.43 9.20
CA ALA A 22 9.19 11.65 8.49
C ALA A 22 7.75 11.55 7.94
N GLY A 23 7.41 10.43 7.30
CA GLY A 23 6.07 10.18 6.76
C GLY A 23 4.98 10.19 7.83
N LEU A 24 5.21 9.52 8.96
CA LEU A 24 4.30 9.53 10.11
C LEU A 24 4.15 10.92 10.71
N THR A 25 5.24 11.67 10.83
CA THR A 25 5.20 13.05 11.32
C THR A 25 4.36 13.94 10.42
N ILE A 26 4.51 13.81 9.09
CA ILE A 26 3.72 14.57 8.12
C ILE A 26 2.25 14.12 8.16
N ALA A 27 2.00 12.82 8.22
CA ALA A 27 0.65 12.26 8.32
C ALA A 27 -0.09 12.79 9.54
N LEU A 28 0.52 12.71 10.72
CA LEU A 28 -0.06 13.21 11.97
C LEU A 28 -0.30 14.73 11.97
N LYS A 29 0.55 15.51 11.28
CA LYS A 29 0.36 16.97 11.15
C LYS A 29 -0.74 17.35 10.16
N LYS A 30 -0.94 16.57 9.10
CA LYS A 30 -1.90 16.87 8.02
C LYS A 30 -3.26 16.23 8.24
N MET A 31 -3.33 15.17 9.03
CA MET A 31 -4.55 14.46 9.32
C MET A 31 -5.43 15.27 10.26
N ASP A 32 -6.71 15.39 9.90
CA ASP A 32 -7.71 15.95 10.79
C ASP A 32 -8.06 14.92 11.88
N TYR A 33 -8.21 15.37 13.12
CA TYR A 33 -8.51 14.48 14.24
C TYR A 33 -9.85 13.77 14.05
N ASP A 34 -10.82 14.45 13.43
CA ASP A 34 -12.13 13.89 13.11
C ASP A 34 -12.07 12.74 12.09
N SER A 35 -10.96 12.63 11.34
CA SER A 35 -10.73 11.52 10.39
C SER A 35 -10.12 10.28 11.05
N LEU A 36 -9.75 10.33 12.33
CA LEU A 36 -9.10 9.23 13.05
C LEU A 36 -9.94 7.93 13.04
N PRO A 37 -11.28 7.95 13.25
CA PRO A 37 -12.09 6.73 13.16
C PRO A 37 -12.03 6.09 11.77
N LEU A 38 -12.02 6.91 10.71
CA LEU A 38 -11.93 6.41 9.34
C LEU A 38 -10.56 5.76 9.07
N VAL A 39 -9.48 6.39 9.52
CA VAL A 39 -8.12 5.84 9.42
C VAL A 39 -8.03 4.49 10.14
N ALA A 40 -8.62 4.38 11.34
CA ALA A 40 -8.62 3.13 12.11
C ALA A 40 -9.40 2.02 11.38
N VAL A 41 -10.59 2.31 10.84
CA VAL A 41 -11.40 1.34 10.09
C VAL A 41 -10.67 0.89 8.82
N MET A 42 -10.05 1.81 8.09
CA MET A 42 -9.28 1.49 6.88
C MET A 42 -8.02 0.69 7.20
N ALA A 43 -7.33 0.98 8.31
CA ALA A 43 -6.20 0.19 8.81
C ALA A 43 -6.64 -1.24 9.16
N ALA A 44 -7.77 -1.40 9.85
CA ALA A 44 -8.35 -2.70 10.16
C ALA A 44 -8.77 -3.47 8.90
N ALA A 45 -9.39 -2.79 7.93
CA ALA A 45 -9.76 -3.39 6.65
C ALA A 45 -8.53 -3.88 5.88
N PHE A 46 -7.48 -3.07 5.81
CA PHE A 46 -6.20 -3.47 5.22
C PHE A 46 -5.58 -4.66 5.94
N PHE A 47 -5.53 -4.63 7.27
CA PHE A 47 -5.04 -5.72 8.10
C PHE A 47 -5.81 -7.02 7.82
N VAL A 48 -7.14 -7.00 7.85
CA VAL A 48 -7.96 -8.20 7.59
C VAL A 48 -7.81 -8.68 6.15
N ALA A 49 -7.86 -7.77 5.17
CA ALA A 49 -7.71 -8.12 3.76
C ALA A 49 -6.35 -8.78 3.48
N SER A 50 -5.30 -8.32 4.13
CA SER A 50 -3.95 -8.87 3.99
C SER A 50 -3.78 -10.30 4.55
N LEU A 51 -4.72 -10.77 5.35
CA LEU A 51 -4.75 -12.17 5.82
C LEU A 51 -5.42 -13.10 4.80
N ILE A 52 -6.12 -12.54 3.80
CA ILE A 52 -6.74 -13.32 2.73
C ILE A 52 -5.67 -13.63 1.69
N HIS A 53 -5.23 -14.88 1.66
CA HIS A 53 -4.25 -15.37 0.70
C HIS A 53 -4.96 -16.00 -0.50
N VAL A 54 -4.59 -15.55 -1.70
CA VAL A 54 -5.04 -16.09 -2.97
C VAL A 54 -3.90 -16.90 -3.57
N PRO A 55 -4.09 -18.19 -3.88
CA PRO A 55 -3.08 -18.99 -4.53
C PRO A 55 -2.88 -18.49 -5.97
N LEU A 56 -1.65 -18.05 -6.29
CA LEU A 56 -1.26 -17.60 -7.63
C LEU A 56 0.03 -18.34 -8.04
N GLY A 57 -0.17 -19.42 -8.80
CA GLY A 57 0.93 -20.28 -9.26
C GLY A 57 1.67 -20.93 -8.07
N PRO A 58 3.02 -20.91 -8.04
CA PRO A 58 3.79 -21.50 -6.95
C PRO A 58 3.84 -20.62 -5.68
N SER A 59 3.17 -19.47 -5.66
CA SER A 59 3.21 -18.50 -4.56
C SER A 59 1.82 -18.14 -4.04
N ASN A 60 1.74 -17.71 -2.77
CA ASN A 60 0.54 -17.10 -2.22
C ASN A 60 0.70 -15.58 -2.25
N VAL A 61 -0.30 -14.89 -2.79
CA VAL A 61 -0.35 -13.42 -2.78
C VAL A 61 -1.55 -12.99 -1.95
N HIS A 62 -1.42 -11.90 -1.21
CA HIS A 62 -2.51 -11.36 -0.40
C HIS A 62 -3.02 -10.05 -0.97
N LEU A 63 -4.26 -9.70 -0.60
CA LEU A 63 -4.83 -8.40 -0.90
C LEU A 63 -4.17 -7.31 -0.04
N ILE A 64 -3.95 -6.15 -0.62
CA ILE A 64 -3.18 -5.05 -0.03
C ILE A 64 -4.03 -3.78 0.09
N LEU A 65 -5.07 -3.58 -0.75
CA LEU A 65 -5.92 -2.38 -0.72
C LEU A 65 -5.13 -1.05 -0.77
N ASN A 66 -3.91 -1.07 -1.31
CA ASN A 66 -2.98 0.04 -1.17
C ASN A 66 -3.49 1.30 -1.91
N GLY A 67 -4.01 1.09 -3.12
CA GLY A 67 -4.61 2.16 -3.92
C GLY A 67 -5.87 2.74 -3.26
N ALA A 68 -6.70 1.89 -2.65
CA ALA A 68 -7.87 2.32 -1.89
C ALA A 68 -7.49 3.17 -0.67
N LEU A 69 -6.51 2.72 0.13
CA LEU A 69 -5.98 3.47 1.26
C LEU A 69 -5.49 4.85 0.85
N GLY A 70 -4.69 4.92 -0.21
CA GLY A 70 -4.19 6.18 -0.75
C GLY A 70 -5.33 7.10 -1.18
N LEU A 71 -6.27 6.61 -1.98
CA LEU A 71 -7.38 7.41 -2.50
C LEU A 71 -8.33 7.93 -1.42
N VAL A 72 -8.59 7.14 -0.37
CA VAL A 72 -9.54 7.50 0.70
C VAL A 72 -8.89 8.33 1.80
N LEU A 73 -7.64 8.05 2.17
CA LEU A 73 -7.01 8.67 3.34
C LEU A 73 -5.95 9.71 3.00
N GLY A 74 -5.45 9.74 1.76
CA GLY A 74 -4.28 10.55 1.40
C GLY A 74 -3.12 10.32 2.36
N TRP A 75 -2.68 11.38 3.06
CA TRP A 75 -1.61 11.28 4.07
C TRP A 75 -1.94 10.35 5.24
N GLY A 76 -3.21 10.16 5.58
CA GLY A 76 -3.64 9.20 6.61
C GLY A 76 -3.29 7.75 6.27
N ALA A 77 -3.06 7.43 4.99
CA ALA A 77 -2.66 6.09 4.56
C ALA A 77 -1.34 5.65 5.19
N VAL A 78 -0.38 6.58 5.41
CA VAL A 78 0.91 6.27 6.02
C VAL A 78 0.71 5.71 7.44
N LEU A 79 -0.14 6.36 8.23
CA LEU A 79 -0.45 5.95 9.60
C LEU A 79 -1.22 4.63 9.61
N ALA A 80 -2.25 4.49 8.76
CA ALA A 80 -3.03 3.27 8.66
C ALA A 80 -2.17 2.04 8.30
N ILE A 81 -1.30 2.19 7.28
CA ILE A 81 -0.39 1.15 6.83
C ILE A 81 0.60 0.79 7.94
N PHE A 82 1.24 1.79 8.57
CA PHE A 82 2.21 1.54 9.64
C PHE A 82 1.60 0.74 10.79
N ILE A 83 0.41 1.13 11.27
CA ILE A 83 -0.26 0.45 12.40
C ILE A 83 -0.63 -0.98 12.01
N ALA A 84 -1.18 -1.18 10.81
CA ALA A 84 -1.54 -2.51 10.36
C ALA A 84 -0.31 -3.42 10.19
N LEU A 85 0.79 -2.92 9.63
CA LEU A 85 2.05 -3.66 9.51
C LEU A 85 2.65 -3.99 10.88
N LEU A 86 2.60 -3.05 11.83
CA LEU A 86 3.03 -3.29 13.20
C LEU A 86 2.22 -4.42 13.84
N LEU A 87 0.89 -4.40 13.70
CA LEU A 87 0.03 -5.45 14.20
C LEU A 87 0.32 -6.80 13.53
N GLN A 88 0.62 -6.82 12.24
CA GLN A 88 1.02 -8.06 11.54
C GLN A 88 2.33 -8.61 12.08
N ALA A 89 3.33 -7.76 12.30
CA ALA A 89 4.61 -8.16 12.84
C ALA A 89 4.48 -8.71 14.27
N VAL A 90 3.66 -8.08 15.11
CA VAL A 90 3.48 -8.50 16.51
C VAL A 90 2.62 -9.76 16.62
N LEU A 91 1.45 -9.78 15.99
CA LEU A 91 0.45 -10.83 16.17
C LEU A 91 0.70 -12.08 15.32
N PHE A 92 1.25 -11.89 14.12
CA PHE A 92 1.43 -12.95 13.13
C PHE A 92 2.90 -13.22 12.78
N GLN A 93 3.84 -12.48 13.38
CA GLN A 93 5.28 -12.57 13.08
C GLN A 93 5.57 -12.41 11.58
N PHE A 94 4.75 -11.60 10.89
CA PHE A 94 4.87 -11.36 9.46
C PHE A 94 5.50 -9.99 9.20
N GLY A 95 6.58 -9.96 8.42
CA GLY A 95 7.19 -8.72 7.95
C GLY A 95 8.10 -7.97 8.94
N GLY A 96 8.49 -8.58 10.07
CA GLY A 96 9.59 -8.17 10.97
C GLY A 96 9.45 -6.78 11.64
N LEU A 97 10.11 -6.60 12.80
CA LEU A 97 10.08 -5.32 13.52
C LEU A 97 11.18 -4.36 13.05
N VAL A 98 12.37 -4.86 12.69
CA VAL A 98 13.48 -4.00 12.27
C VAL A 98 13.24 -3.47 10.85
N VAL A 99 12.68 -4.31 10.00
CA VAL A 99 12.29 -4.01 8.61
C VAL A 99 10.96 -3.23 8.50
N LEU A 100 10.23 -3.00 9.61
CA LEU A 100 8.92 -2.35 9.64
C LEU A 100 8.93 -0.98 8.94
N GLY A 101 9.99 -0.18 9.14
CA GLY A 101 10.13 1.11 8.48
C GLY A 101 10.17 0.97 6.95
N VAL A 102 11.05 0.11 6.45
CA VAL A 102 11.19 -0.14 5.01
C VAL A 102 9.89 -0.67 4.41
N ASN A 103 9.23 -1.65 5.07
CA ASN A 103 7.95 -2.18 4.63
C ASN A 103 6.86 -1.10 4.60
N THR A 104 6.85 -0.19 5.59
CA THR A 104 5.93 0.96 5.58
C THR A 104 6.19 1.89 4.41
N VAL A 105 7.46 2.19 4.09
CA VAL A 105 7.80 3.04 2.92
C VAL A 105 7.38 2.38 1.62
N ILE A 106 7.69 1.08 1.45
CA ILE A 106 7.36 0.29 0.26
C ILE A 106 5.86 0.32 -0.04
N MET A 107 5.01 0.37 0.99
CA MET A 107 3.57 0.36 0.83
C MET A 107 2.96 1.77 0.81
N ALA A 108 3.36 2.65 1.73
CA ALA A 108 2.78 3.98 1.87
C ALA A 108 3.16 4.92 0.72
N VAL A 109 4.39 4.84 0.18
CA VAL A 109 4.80 5.72 -0.93
C VAL A 109 3.95 5.49 -2.19
N PRO A 110 3.74 4.25 -2.67
CA PRO A 110 2.83 3.98 -3.77
C PRO A 110 1.40 4.44 -3.51
N ALA A 111 0.87 4.27 -2.29
CA ALA A 111 -0.45 4.76 -1.93
C ALA A 111 -0.57 6.28 -2.10
N LEU A 112 0.43 7.04 -1.63
CA LEU A 112 0.48 8.49 -1.81
C LEU A 112 0.66 8.90 -3.27
N MET A 113 1.50 8.18 -4.03
CA MET A 113 1.71 8.46 -5.45
C MET A 113 0.42 8.30 -6.25
N VAL A 114 -0.31 7.20 -6.06
CA VAL A 114 -1.58 7.00 -6.78
C VAL A 114 -2.67 7.94 -6.30
N TRP A 115 -2.66 8.35 -5.03
CA TRP A 115 -3.53 9.43 -4.55
C TRP A 115 -3.26 10.74 -5.28
N MET A 116 -2.01 11.14 -5.44
CA MET A 116 -1.65 12.37 -6.15
C MET A 116 -1.99 12.30 -7.65
N LEU A 117 -1.81 11.14 -8.28
CA LEU A 117 -2.03 10.94 -9.72
C LEU A 117 -3.51 10.75 -10.07
N CYS A 118 -4.23 9.95 -9.29
CA CYS A 118 -5.59 9.50 -9.59
C CYS A 118 -6.66 10.14 -8.70
N GLY A 119 -6.30 10.77 -7.58
CA GLY A 119 -7.22 11.36 -6.61
C GLY A 119 -8.16 12.39 -7.24
N ARG A 120 -7.65 13.33 -8.04
CA ARG A 120 -8.51 14.28 -8.76
C ARG A 120 -9.46 13.58 -9.75
N GLY A 121 -8.99 12.51 -10.39
CA GLY A 121 -9.75 11.77 -11.39
C GLY A 121 -10.93 11.00 -10.80
N ILE A 122 -10.85 10.53 -9.56
CA ILE A 122 -11.95 9.83 -8.90
C ILE A 122 -13.15 10.74 -8.59
N HIS A 123 -12.98 12.06 -8.54
CA HIS A 123 -14.11 13.00 -8.40
C HIS A 123 -14.90 13.19 -9.71
N SER A 124 -14.31 12.85 -10.86
CA SER A 124 -14.99 12.90 -12.15
C SER A 124 -16.20 11.96 -12.22
N THR A 125 -17.05 12.07 -13.25
CA THR A 125 -18.25 11.24 -13.40
C THR A 125 -18.03 10.07 -14.37
N GLY A 126 -18.87 9.04 -14.25
CA GLY A 126 -18.91 7.92 -15.19
C GLY A 126 -17.60 7.15 -15.30
N ARG A 127 -17.13 6.96 -16.54
CA ARG A 127 -15.98 6.10 -16.87
C ARG A 127 -14.65 6.59 -16.30
N VAL A 128 -14.46 7.91 -16.19
CA VAL A 128 -13.18 8.48 -15.76
C VAL A 128 -12.87 8.10 -14.32
N ALA A 129 -13.85 8.21 -13.40
CA ALA A 129 -13.65 7.82 -12.01
C ALA A 129 -13.34 6.34 -11.84
N VAL A 130 -14.02 5.47 -12.61
CA VAL A 130 -13.78 4.02 -12.60
C VAL A 130 -12.36 3.71 -13.10
N ILE A 131 -11.93 4.33 -14.20
CA ILE A 131 -10.58 4.14 -14.73
C ILE A 131 -9.53 4.63 -13.75
N CYS A 132 -9.70 5.82 -13.16
CA CYS A 132 -8.75 6.34 -12.18
C CYS A 132 -8.67 5.47 -10.92
N ALA A 133 -9.80 4.95 -10.41
CA ALA A 133 -9.80 4.04 -9.27
C ALA A 133 -9.14 2.70 -9.62
N PHE A 134 -9.42 2.15 -10.80
CA PHE A 134 -8.78 0.93 -11.28
C PHE A 134 -7.26 1.09 -11.41
N LEU A 135 -6.83 2.17 -12.05
CA LEU A 135 -5.42 2.49 -12.23
C LEU A 135 -4.73 2.72 -10.88
N ALA A 136 -5.39 3.38 -9.91
CA ALA A 136 -4.82 3.55 -8.58
C ALA A 136 -4.57 2.21 -7.89
N GLY A 137 -5.54 1.29 -7.93
CA GLY A 137 -5.37 -0.07 -7.40
C GLY A 137 -4.22 -0.81 -8.09
N ALA A 138 -4.27 -0.94 -9.42
CA ALA A 138 -3.26 -1.67 -10.17
C ALA A 138 -1.84 -1.07 -10.05
N LEU A 139 -1.71 0.24 -10.24
CA LEU A 139 -0.43 0.95 -10.21
C LEU A 139 0.19 0.91 -8.81
N SER A 140 -0.62 0.98 -7.75
CA SER A 140 -0.10 0.90 -6.38
C SER A 140 0.65 -0.41 -6.13
N ILE A 141 0.15 -1.53 -6.62
CA ILE A 141 0.80 -2.84 -6.44
C ILE A 141 2.08 -2.93 -7.28
N GLY A 142 2.04 -2.47 -8.54
CA GLY A 142 3.23 -2.44 -9.40
C GLY A 142 4.35 -1.59 -8.80
N LEU A 143 4.03 -0.39 -8.30
CA LEU A 143 4.99 0.48 -7.62
C LEU A 143 5.50 -0.12 -6.30
N THR A 144 4.64 -0.79 -5.53
CA THR A 144 5.04 -1.53 -4.31
C THR A 144 6.07 -2.60 -4.66
N ALA A 145 5.83 -3.36 -5.74
CA ALA A 145 6.77 -4.37 -6.21
C ALA A 145 8.12 -3.80 -6.64
N LEU A 146 8.11 -2.66 -7.35
CA LEU A 146 9.33 -1.98 -7.76
C LEU A 146 10.13 -1.45 -6.56
N LEU A 147 9.47 -0.85 -5.57
CA LEU A 147 10.16 -0.37 -4.36
C LEU A 147 10.73 -1.52 -3.53
N ALA A 148 10.01 -2.64 -3.41
CA ALA A 148 10.51 -3.83 -2.74
C ALA A 148 11.76 -4.38 -3.45
N ALA A 149 11.70 -4.50 -4.78
CA ALA A 149 12.85 -4.93 -5.58
C ALA A 149 14.04 -3.97 -5.43
N GLY A 150 13.79 -2.65 -5.41
CA GLY A 150 14.81 -1.64 -5.19
C GLY A 150 15.48 -1.75 -3.81
N ALA A 151 14.70 -1.97 -2.75
CA ALA A 151 15.24 -2.14 -1.39
C ALA A 151 16.13 -3.39 -1.27
N LEU A 152 15.75 -4.49 -1.93
CA LEU A 152 16.54 -5.71 -2.01
C LEU A 152 17.82 -5.50 -2.83
N TRP A 153 17.72 -4.84 -3.98
CA TRP A 153 18.88 -4.53 -4.82
C TRP A 153 19.91 -3.65 -4.09
N LEU A 154 19.45 -2.59 -3.40
CA LEU A 154 20.30 -1.75 -2.56
C LEU A 154 20.94 -2.50 -1.38
N SER A 155 20.39 -3.67 -1.02
CA SER A 155 20.95 -4.55 0.01
C SER A 155 21.92 -5.60 -0.56
N GLY A 156 22.27 -5.52 -1.85
CA GLY A 156 23.27 -6.37 -2.49
C GLY A 156 22.71 -7.65 -3.14
N SER A 157 21.39 -7.77 -3.24
CA SER A 157 20.78 -8.90 -3.93
C SER A 157 20.83 -8.73 -5.45
N ASP A 158 21.25 -9.76 -6.18
CA ASP A 158 21.44 -9.74 -7.64
C ASP A 158 20.10 -9.93 -8.41
N LEU A 159 19.06 -9.22 -7.95
CA LEU A 159 17.65 -9.44 -8.32
C LEU A 159 17.14 -8.55 -9.46
N LEU A 160 18.00 -7.77 -10.15
CA LEU A 160 17.55 -6.90 -11.24
C LEU A 160 16.84 -7.68 -12.37
N ALA A 161 17.35 -8.86 -12.73
CA ALA A 161 16.69 -9.74 -13.70
C ALA A 161 15.38 -10.35 -13.16
N THR A 162 15.32 -10.59 -11.84
CA THR A 162 14.16 -11.14 -11.16
C THR A 162 13.05 -10.11 -10.94
N ALA A 163 13.37 -8.81 -10.85
CA ALA A 163 12.41 -7.73 -10.62
C ALA A 163 11.38 -7.62 -11.76
N GLY A 164 11.81 -7.74 -13.02
CA GLY A 164 10.90 -7.74 -14.17
C GLY A 164 9.97 -8.96 -14.17
N LEU A 165 10.50 -10.12 -13.80
CA LEU A 165 9.72 -11.35 -13.65
C LEU A 165 8.73 -11.25 -12.48
N LEU A 166 9.13 -10.58 -11.39
CA LEU A 166 8.30 -10.34 -10.21
C LEU A 166 7.13 -9.43 -10.56
N VAL A 167 7.36 -8.32 -11.27
CA VAL A 167 6.28 -7.43 -11.71
C VAL A 167 5.31 -8.17 -12.65
N ALA A 168 5.83 -8.96 -13.61
CA ALA A 168 4.99 -9.78 -14.49
C ALA A 168 4.13 -10.79 -13.70
N ALA A 169 4.70 -11.43 -12.69
CA ALA A 169 3.98 -12.36 -11.80
C ALA A 169 2.89 -11.67 -10.97
N HIS A 170 2.99 -10.36 -10.74
CA HIS A 170 2.00 -9.58 -10.00
C HIS A 170 0.89 -8.99 -10.90
N VAL A 171 0.94 -9.17 -12.23
CA VAL A 171 -0.11 -8.67 -13.13
C VAL A 171 -1.52 -9.17 -12.74
N PRO A 172 -1.74 -10.46 -12.41
CA PRO A 172 -3.06 -10.91 -11.97
C PRO A 172 -3.55 -10.19 -10.71
N ILE A 173 -2.67 -10.01 -9.72
CA ILE A 173 -3.04 -9.31 -8.47
C ILE A 173 -3.28 -7.82 -8.73
N MET A 174 -2.53 -7.19 -9.64
CA MET A 174 -2.72 -5.79 -10.04
C MET A 174 -4.12 -5.57 -10.64
N LEU A 175 -4.58 -6.48 -11.50
CA LEU A 175 -5.91 -6.40 -12.09
C LEU A 175 -7.00 -6.61 -11.03
N LEU A 176 -6.81 -7.56 -10.11
CA LEU A 176 -7.75 -7.81 -9.01
C LEU A 176 -7.85 -6.59 -8.07
N GLU A 177 -6.71 -6.06 -7.63
CA GLU A 177 -6.65 -4.85 -6.78
C GLU A 177 -7.21 -3.61 -7.47
N GLY A 178 -6.96 -3.46 -8.78
CA GLY A 178 -7.61 -2.44 -9.59
C GLY A 178 -9.14 -2.58 -9.60
N GLY A 179 -9.64 -3.78 -9.87
CA GLY A 179 -11.07 -4.08 -9.86
C GLY A 179 -11.71 -3.81 -8.49
N MET A 180 -11.07 -4.28 -7.41
CA MET A 180 -11.54 -4.06 -6.05
C MET A 180 -11.54 -2.58 -5.67
N THR A 181 -10.48 -1.83 -6.02
CA THR A 181 -10.40 -0.39 -5.76
C THR A 181 -11.50 0.36 -6.52
N ALA A 182 -11.74 0.01 -7.79
CA ALA A 182 -12.82 0.59 -8.57
C ALA A 182 -14.21 0.30 -7.99
N ALA A 183 -14.45 -0.94 -7.53
CA ALA A 183 -15.69 -1.32 -6.87
C ALA A 183 -15.90 -0.55 -5.55
N LEU A 184 -14.87 -0.45 -4.71
CA LEU A 184 -14.91 0.27 -3.44
C LEU A 184 -15.18 1.76 -3.65
N VAL A 185 -14.43 2.42 -4.53
CA VAL A 185 -14.63 3.84 -4.84
C VAL A 185 -16.04 4.06 -5.42
N GLY A 186 -16.48 3.20 -6.34
CA GLY A 186 -17.83 3.26 -6.90
C GLY A 186 -18.93 3.11 -5.86
N PHE A 187 -18.74 2.25 -4.85
CA PHE A 187 -19.66 2.09 -3.72
C PHE A 187 -19.65 3.33 -2.81
N LEU A 188 -18.47 3.81 -2.43
CA LEU A 188 -18.33 4.99 -1.56
C LEU A 188 -18.94 6.24 -2.21
N LYS A 189 -18.77 6.45 -3.51
CA LYS A 189 -19.43 7.56 -4.22
C LYS A 189 -20.95 7.54 -4.15
N LYS A 190 -21.57 6.37 -3.97
CA LYS A 190 -23.03 6.23 -3.86
C LYS A 190 -23.55 6.41 -2.43
N ILE A 191 -22.80 5.92 -1.44
CA ILE A 191 -23.28 5.81 -0.05
C ILE A 191 -22.71 6.91 0.85
N LYS A 192 -21.44 7.26 0.65
CA LYS A 192 -20.63 8.14 1.52
C LYS A 192 -19.64 8.96 0.68
N PRO A 193 -20.11 9.82 -0.25
CA PRO A 193 -19.22 10.57 -1.14
C PRO A 193 -18.27 11.51 -0.36
N GLU A 194 -18.65 11.96 0.84
CA GLU A 194 -17.80 12.77 1.71
C GLU A 194 -16.49 12.08 2.14
N MET A 195 -16.42 10.74 2.06
CA MET A 195 -15.19 9.99 2.38
C MET A 195 -14.12 10.05 1.27
N LEU A 196 -14.46 10.58 0.09
CA LEU A 196 -13.57 10.70 -1.05
C LEU A 196 -13.21 12.17 -1.34
N ALA A 197 -13.62 13.10 -0.48
CA ALA A 197 -13.57 14.55 -0.68
C ALA A 197 -12.16 15.14 -0.51
#